data_AF-A0A6G7IZP0-F1
#
_entry.id   AF-A0A6G7IZP0-F1
#
_cell.length_a   1.000
_cell.length_b   1.000
_cell.length_c   1.000
_cell.angle_alpha   90.00
_cell.angle_beta   90.00
_cell.angle_gamma   90.00
#
_symmetry.space_group_name_H-M   'P 1'
#
loop_
_entity.id
_entity.type
_entity.pdbx_description
1 polymer ?
#
loop_
_entity_poly.entity_id
_entity_poly.type
_entity_poly.pdbx_seq_one_letter_code
_entity_poly.pdbx_strand_id
1 'polypeptide(L)' 'MKKKDQKQSEENTEFVKNKENPKRNYIFKNSRITKLGFVIILAILILIVFGIILSGMFFESPV' A
#
# COMPACT_ATOMS: atom_id res chain seq x y z
N MET A 1 -2.44 32.51 31.67
CA MET A 1 -2.00 31.09 31.72
C MET A 1 -1.66 30.65 30.30
N LYS A 2 -0.37 30.55 29.93
CA LYS A 2 0.05 30.18 28.56
C LYS A 2 -0.19 28.68 28.35
N LYS A 3 -1.03 28.31 27.38
CA LYS A 3 -1.16 26.92 26.92
C LYS A 3 0.13 26.56 26.17
N LYS A 4 0.92 25.64 26.72
CA LYS A 4 2.09 25.07 26.03
C LYS A 4 1.57 24.13 24.95
N ASP A 5 1.99 24.32 23.70
CA ASP A 5 1.73 23.36 22.62
C ASP A 5 2.47 22.05 22.94
N GLN A 6 1.71 21.01 23.28
CA GLN A 6 2.25 19.67 23.49
C GLN A 6 2.61 19.06 22.13
N LYS A 7 3.89 18.74 21.91
CA LYS A 7 4.31 17.97 20.74
C LYS A 7 3.70 16.56 20.82
N GLN A 8 3.13 16.09 19.72
CA GLN A 8 2.60 14.73 19.59
C GLN A 8 3.74 13.73 19.86
N SER A 9 3.54 12.80 20.79
CA SER A 9 4.56 11.81 21.18
C SER A 9 4.95 10.92 19.98
N GLU A 10 6.17 10.36 20.01
CA GLU A 10 6.67 9.35 19.04
C GLU A 10 5.73 8.15 18.95
N GLU A 11 4.73 8.24 18.07
CA GLU A 11 3.80 7.16 17.85
C GLU A 11 4.40 6.20 16.82
N ASN A 12 5.05 5.14 17.32
CA ASN A 12 5.54 4.02 16.53
C ASN A 12 4.43 3.48 15.64
N THR A 13 4.49 3.82 14.35
CA THR A 13 3.48 3.44 13.39
C THR A 13 3.78 2.01 12.94
N GLU A 14 3.03 1.05 13.48
CA GLU A 14 3.19 -0.37 13.14
C GLU A 14 2.63 -0.64 11.73
N PHE A 15 3.38 -1.36 10.90
CA PHE A 15 3.01 -1.64 9.50
C PHE A 15 1.79 -2.58 9.37
N VAL A 16 1.56 -3.46 10.35
CA VAL A 16 0.48 -4.48 10.32
C VAL A 16 -0.18 -4.60 11.68
N LYS A 17 -1.51 -4.57 11.70
CA LYS A 17 -2.33 -4.68 12.92
C LYS A 17 -2.21 -6.07 13.56
N ASN A 18 -1.57 -6.14 14.73
CA ASN A 18 -1.52 -7.36 15.54
C ASN A 18 -2.80 -7.48 16.41
N LYS A 19 -3.34 -8.69 16.53
CA LYS A 19 -4.71 -8.94 17.05
C LYS A 19 -4.86 -8.66 18.56
N GLU A 20 -3.73 -8.61 19.27
CA GLU A 20 -3.64 -8.49 20.72
C GLU A 20 -3.70 -7.04 21.24
N ASN A 21 -3.56 -6.02 20.38
CA ASN A 21 -3.63 -4.63 20.79
C ASN A 21 -4.41 -3.78 19.78
N PRO A 22 -5.64 -3.31 20.10
CA PRO A 22 -6.42 -2.48 19.20
C PRO A 22 -5.89 -1.02 19.21
N LYS A 23 -4.67 -0.79 18.72
CA LYS A 23 -4.18 0.57 18.46
C LYS A 23 -4.84 1.14 17.18
N ARG A 24 -4.92 2.47 17.07
CA ARG A 24 -5.55 3.17 15.94
C ARG A 24 -4.55 3.56 14.84
N ASN A 25 -3.26 3.37 15.10
CA ASN A 25 -2.15 3.85 14.27
C ASN A 25 -1.52 2.75 13.42
N TYR A 26 -2.27 2.31 12.40
CA TYR A 26 -1.80 1.34 11.41
C TYR A 26 -1.93 1.95 10.02
N ILE A 27 -0.83 1.96 9.24
CA ILE A 27 -0.82 2.44 7.84
C ILE A 27 -1.70 1.53 6.98
N PHE A 28 -1.60 0.21 7.19
CA PHE A 28 -2.49 -0.76 6.58
C PHE A 28 -3.36 -1.42 7.63
N LYS A 29 -4.61 -0.96 7.70
CA LYS A 29 -5.63 -1.64 8.49
C LYS A 29 -5.80 -3.05 7.92
N ASN A 30 -5.70 -4.09 8.76
CA ASN A 30 -6.02 -5.47 8.39
C ASN A 30 -7.55 -5.63 8.19
N SER A 31 -8.07 -4.92 7.19
CA SER A 31 -9.48 -4.87 6.83
C SER A 31 -9.66 -5.51 5.46
N ARG A 32 -10.83 -6.10 5.24
CA ARG A 32 -11.18 -6.75 3.97
C ARG A 32 -11.10 -5.77 2.79
N ILE A 33 -11.39 -4.48 3.03
CA ILE A 33 -11.34 -3.41 2.03
C ILE A 33 -9.89 -3.10 1.63
N THR A 34 -8.99 -2.97 2.61
CA THR A 34 -7.56 -2.71 2.34
C THR A 34 -6.92 -3.85 1.55
N LYS A 35 -7.24 -5.10 1.90
CA LYS A 35 -6.78 -6.28 1.14
C LYS A 35 -7.33 -6.28 -0.29
N LEU A 36 -8.61 -5.94 -0.46
CA LEU A 36 -9.23 -5.87 -1.78
C LEU A 36 -8.56 -4.79 -2.66
N GLY A 37 -8.35 -3.59 -2.11
CA GLY A 37 -7.65 -2.52 -2.82
C GLY A 37 -6.22 -2.89 -3.22
N PHE A 38 -5.49 -3.54 -2.31
CA PHE A 38 -4.15 -4.04 -2.60
C PHE A 38 -4.13 -5.06 -3.75
N VAL A 39 -5.06 -6.02 -3.75
CA VAL A 39 -5.18 -7.03 -4.81
C VAL A 39 -5.49 -6.39 -6.17
N ILE A 40 -6.37 -5.38 -6.21
CA ILE A 40 -6.71 -4.65 -7.45
C ILE A 40 -5.47 -3.95 -8.02
N ILE A 41 -4.75 -3.21 -7.18
CA ILE A 41 -3.53 -2.50 -7.60
C ILE A 41 -2.49 -3.50 -8.11
N LEU A 42 -2.29 -4.61 -7.40
CA LEU A 42 -1.34 -5.65 -7.79
C LEU A 42 -1.70 -6.28 -9.14
N ALA A 43 -2.99 -6.56 -9.38
CA ALA A 43 -3.47 -7.11 -10.64
C ALA A 43 -3.23 -6.15 -11.82
N ILE A 44 -3.50 -4.86 -11.64
CA ILE A 44 -3.23 -3.82 -12.66
C ILE A 44 -1.72 -3.74 -12.94
N LEU A 45 -0.89 -3.79 -11.91
CA LEU A 45 0.57 -3.74 -12.06
C LEU A 45 1.09 -4.90 -12.92
N ILE A 46 0.61 -6.11 -12.66
CA ILE A 46 0.96 -7.30 -13.43
C ILE A 46 0.52 -7.14 -14.88
N LEU A 47 -0.70 -6.65 -15.11
CA LEU A 47 -1.25 -6.44 -16.46
C LEU A 47 -0.40 -5.43 -17.26
N ILE A 48 0.06 -4.35 -16.62
CA ILE A 48 0.96 -3.38 -17.24
C ILE A 48 2.29 -4.03 -17.65
N VAL A 49 2.89 -4.83 -16.76
CA VAL A 49 4.15 -5.54 -17.05
C VAL A 49 3.98 -6.48 -18.25
N PHE A 50 2.88 -7.24 -18.31
CA PHE A 50 2.57 -8.06 -19.48
C PHE A 50 2.42 -7.23 -20.76
N GLY A 51 1.72 -6.09 -20.69
CA GLY A 51 1.59 -5.18 -21.83
C GLY A 51 2.94 -4.69 -22.35
N ILE A 52 3.87 -4.35 -21.46
CA ILE A 52 5.22 -3.93 -21.84
C ILE A 52 5.99 -5.07 -22.50
N ILE A 53 5.96 -6.29 -21.94
CA ILE A 53 6.65 -7.45 -22.52
C ILE A 53 6.11 -7.77 -23.92
N LEU A 54 4.79 -7.85 -24.06
CA LEU A 54 4.14 -8.09 -25.34
C LEU A 54 4.47 -6.99 -26.34
N SER A 55 4.40 -5.72 -25.91
CA SER A 55 4.82 -4.58 -26.73
C SER A 55 6.26 -4.76 -27.22
N GLY A 56 7.22 -5.06 -26.33
CA GLY A 56 8.61 -5.33 -26.72
C GLY A 56 8.72 -6.44 -27.77
N MET A 57 8.05 -7.58 -27.56
CA MET A 57 8.08 -8.69 -28.52
C MET A 57 7.47 -8.34 -29.88
N PHE A 58 6.38 -7.57 -29.92
CA PHE A 58 5.71 -7.15 -31.14
C PHE A 58 6.49 -6.06 -31.89
N PHE A 59 7.11 -5.10 -31.20
CA PHE A 59 7.86 -4.01 -31.82
C PHE A 59 9.31 -4.38 -32.18
N GLU A 60 9.91 -5.37 -31.53
CA GLU A 60 11.25 -5.89 -31.88
C GLU A 60 11.22 -7.00 -32.94
N SER A 61 10.05 -7.55 -33.27
CA SER A 61 9.92 -8.46 -34.42
C SER A 61 10.02 -7.63 -35.71
N PRO A 62 11.08 -7.79 -36.51
CA PRO A 62 11.14 -7.15 -37.82
C PRO A 62 10.16 -7.90 -38.71
N VAL A 63 8.97 -7.32 -38.90
CA VAL A 63 8.15 -7.62 -40.08
C VAL A 63 8.86 -7.15 -41.34
#